data_AF-A0A4Y9QF50-F1
#
_entry.id   AF-A0A4Y9QF50-F1
#
_cell.length_a   1.000
_cell.length_b   1.000
_cell.length_c   1.000
_cell.angle_alpha   90.00
_cell.angle_beta   90.00
_cell.angle_gamma   90.00
#
_symmetry.space_group_name_H-M   'P 1'
#
loop_
_entity.id
_entity.type
_entity.pdbx_description
1 polymer ?
#
loop_
_entity_poly.entity_id
_entity_poly.type
_entity_poly.pdbx_seq_one_letter_code
_entity_poly.pdbx_strand_id
1 'polypeptide(L)'
;MSLSAEAARGLDDRAAGLVPGDPYASDPSRPATSARGPWWRWLFVLPGLGAVLYGVYGLLTAGSRVPLGSWLTWFVGSALLHDLVIAPIWIGLGWLAAKVLPAAARPAIVVGAAVAGLLALIALPFVLGVGEDPANPSFLPRDYGRNLLLIDVGILVVAAIWATVATLRARSAAAPAEGADGP
;
A
#
# COMPACT_ATOMS: atom_id res chain seq x y z
N MET A 1 1.14 38.58 14.53
CA MET A 1 0.57 37.94 13.33
C MET A 1 -0.78 37.37 13.72
N SER A 2 -1.89 37.97 13.25
CA SER A 2 -3.24 37.65 13.76
C SER A 2 -3.88 36.49 12.97
N LEU A 3 -4.68 35.67 13.66
CA LEU A 3 -5.42 34.54 13.07
C LEU A 3 -6.36 34.96 11.93
N SER A 4 -6.82 36.21 11.93
CA SER A 4 -7.59 36.80 10.83
C SER A 4 -6.80 36.92 9.51
N ALA A 5 -5.49 37.14 9.58
CA ALA A 5 -4.61 37.25 8.41
C ALA A 5 -4.19 35.87 7.85
N GLU A 6 -4.34 34.80 8.64
CA GLU A 6 -4.12 33.41 8.20
C GLU A 6 -5.36 32.89 7.45
N ALA A 7 -6.57 33.17 7.97
CA ALA A 7 -7.83 32.76 7.35
C ALA A 7 -8.08 33.44 5.99
N ALA A 8 -7.69 34.71 5.85
CA ALA A 8 -7.78 35.44 4.59
C ALA A 8 -6.85 34.90 3.50
N ARG A 9 -5.76 34.20 3.86
CA ARG A 9 -4.80 33.62 2.89
C ARG A 9 -5.34 32.40 2.14
N GLY A 10 -6.46 31.82 2.58
CA GLY A 10 -7.11 30.68 1.92
C GLY A 10 -8.14 31.05 0.84
N LEU A 11 -8.63 32.29 0.85
CA LEU A 11 -9.61 32.82 -0.10
C LEU A 11 -8.87 33.59 -1.21
N ASP A 12 -8.37 32.89 -2.22
CA ASP A 12 -7.75 33.54 -3.37
C ASP A 12 -8.83 33.96 -4.37
N ASP A 13 -9.18 35.25 -4.39
CA ASP A 13 -10.17 35.83 -5.31
C ASP A 13 -9.81 35.62 -6.79
N ARG A 14 -8.53 35.35 -7.11
CA ARG A 14 -8.10 35.01 -8.48
C ARG A 14 -8.63 33.64 -8.93
N ALA A 15 -8.80 32.71 -7.99
CA ALA A 15 -9.31 31.36 -8.28
C ALA A 15 -10.81 31.39 -8.63
N ALA A 16 -11.58 32.29 -8.03
CA ALA A 16 -13.00 32.47 -8.33
C ALA A 16 -13.26 32.89 -9.79
N GLY A 17 -12.32 33.61 -10.41
CA GLY A 17 -12.41 34.01 -11.83
C GLY A 17 -12.18 32.87 -12.83
N LEU A 18 -11.57 31.75 -12.42
CA LEU A 18 -11.25 30.62 -13.30
C LEU A 18 -12.40 29.62 -13.47
N VAL A 19 -13.42 29.66 -12.61
CA VAL A 19 -14.58 28.77 -12.66
C VAL A 19 -15.88 29.58 -12.66
N PRO A 20 -16.30 30.13 -13.82
CA PRO A 20 -17.49 30.94 -13.91
C PRO A 20 -18.74 30.15 -13.50
N GLY A 21 -19.46 30.64 -12.49
CA GLY A 21 -20.76 30.09 -12.06
C GLY A 21 -20.73 29.16 -10.84
N ASP A 22 -19.57 28.92 -10.24
CA ASP A 22 -19.48 28.24 -8.93
C ASP A 22 -19.11 29.24 -7.82
N PRO A 23 -20.09 29.72 -7.02
CA PRO A 23 -19.83 30.66 -5.94
C PRO A 23 -18.98 30.09 -4.79
N TYR A 24 -18.64 28.79 -4.83
CA TYR A 24 -17.82 28.11 -3.83
C TYR A 24 -16.47 27.63 -4.38
N ALA A 25 -16.08 28.02 -5.60
CA ALA A 25 -14.82 27.61 -6.22
C ALA A 25 -13.56 28.00 -5.41
N SER A 26 -13.66 28.96 -4.50
CA SER A 26 -12.60 29.42 -3.61
C SER A 26 -12.63 28.79 -2.21
N ASP A 27 -13.54 27.86 -1.92
CA ASP A 27 -13.65 27.23 -0.60
C ASP A 27 -12.76 25.97 -0.49
N PRO A 28 -11.62 26.01 0.23
CA PRO A 28 -10.73 24.86 0.38
C PRO A 28 -11.32 23.74 1.25
N SER A 29 -12.40 24.02 1.99
CA SER A 29 -13.07 23.04 2.85
C SER A 29 -14.05 22.14 2.09
N ARG A 30 -14.37 22.48 0.84
CA ARG A 30 -15.20 21.67 -0.04
C ARG A 30 -14.32 21.00 -1.10
N PRO A 31 -14.23 19.65 -1.12
CA PRO A 31 -13.58 18.98 -2.23
C PRO A 31 -14.30 19.38 -3.52
N ALA A 32 -13.55 19.85 -4.52
CA ALA A 32 -14.09 20.25 -5.83
C ALA A 32 -14.97 19.11 -6.38
N THR A 33 -16.28 19.21 -6.20
CA THR A 33 -17.21 18.21 -6.70
C THR A 33 -17.32 18.47 -8.19
N SER A 34 -16.64 17.67 -9.01
CA SER A 34 -16.80 17.74 -10.46
C SER A 34 -18.28 17.54 -10.80
N ALA A 35 -18.97 18.62 -11.17
CA ALA A 35 -20.42 18.70 -11.31
C ALA A 35 -21.01 17.98 -12.54
N ARG A 36 -20.35 16.94 -13.07
CA ARG A 36 -20.92 16.03 -14.08
C ARG A 36 -20.38 14.64 -13.79
N GLY A 37 -21.26 13.67 -13.52
CA GLY A 37 -20.91 12.25 -13.37
C GLY A 37 -20.04 11.85 -14.56
N PRO A 38 -18.71 11.67 -14.39
CA PRO A 38 -17.85 11.60 -15.55
C PRO A 38 -18.15 10.34 -16.32
N TRP A 39 -18.50 10.46 -17.61
CA TRP A 39 -18.84 9.32 -18.47
C TRP A 39 -17.73 8.26 -18.50
N TRP A 40 -16.47 8.67 -18.29
CA TRP A 40 -15.31 7.78 -18.16
C TRP A 40 -15.42 6.82 -16.98
N ARG A 41 -16.25 7.09 -15.96
CA ARG A 41 -16.52 6.09 -14.89
C ARG A 41 -17.17 4.84 -15.47
N TRP A 42 -18.07 5.00 -16.43
CA TRP A 42 -18.72 3.87 -17.09
C TRP A 42 -17.76 3.05 -17.96
N LEU A 43 -16.67 3.67 -18.45
CA LEU A 43 -15.60 2.95 -19.15
C LEU A 43 -14.94 1.88 -18.26
N PHE A 44 -14.92 2.06 -16.94
CA PHE A 44 -14.36 1.08 -16.00
C PHE A 44 -15.45 0.20 -15.37
N VAL A 45 -16.60 0.79 -15.04
CA VAL A 45 -17.71 0.06 -14.38
C VAL A 45 -18.29 -1.00 -15.30
N LEU A 46 -18.57 -0.69 -16.57
CA LEU A 46 -19.25 -1.64 -17.46
C LEU A 46 -18.37 -2.85 -17.79
N PRO A 47 -17.08 -2.71 -18.16
CA PRO A 47 -16.21 -3.87 -18.37
C PRO A 47 -15.96 -4.64 -17.08
N GLY A 48 -15.78 -3.95 -15.95
CA GLY A 48 -15.61 -4.60 -14.65
C GLY A 48 -16.81 -5.45 -14.26
N LEU A 49 -18.02 -4.91 -14.39
CA LEU A 49 -19.26 -5.66 -14.12
C LEU A 49 -19.46 -6.79 -15.13
N GLY A 50 -19.17 -6.55 -16.41
CA GLY A 50 -19.20 -7.58 -17.44
C GLY A 50 -18.28 -8.76 -17.13
N ALA A 51 -17.05 -8.49 -16.66
CA ALA A 51 -16.09 -9.51 -16.24
C ALA A 51 -16.60 -10.30 -15.02
N VAL A 52 -17.22 -9.63 -14.03
CA VAL A 52 -17.83 -10.29 -12.87
C VAL A 52 -18.97 -11.22 -13.31
N LEU A 53 -19.90 -10.73 -14.12
CA LEU A 53 -21.03 -11.52 -14.62
C LEU A 53 -20.56 -12.72 -15.45
N TYR A 54 -19.55 -12.52 -16.31
CA TYR A 54 -18.94 -13.60 -17.09
C TYR A 54 -18.28 -14.65 -16.19
N GLY A 55 -17.54 -14.23 -15.17
CA GLY A 55 -16.94 -15.13 -14.18
C GLY A 55 -17.99 -15.93 -13.40
N VAL A 56 -19.07 -15.27 -12.94
CA VAL A 56 -20.19 -15.93 -12.26
C VAL A 56 -20.88 -16.93 -13.18
N TYR A 57 -21.18 -16.54 -14.43
CA TYR A 57 -21.77 -17.45 -15.41
C TYR A 57 -20.88 -18.66 -15.66
N GLY A 58 -19.57 -18.46 -15.84
CA GLY A 58 -18.60 -19.54 -16.00
C GLY A 58 -18.56 -20.48 -14.79
N LEU A 59 -18.60 -19.94 -13.58
CA LEU A 59 -18.61 -20.72 -12.34
C LEU A 59 -19.88 -21.57 -12.21
N LEU A 60 -21.06 -21.00 -12.51
CA LEU A 60 -22.34 -21.69 -12.44
C LEU A 60 -22.51 -22.75 -13.53
N THR A 61 -21.89 -22.55 -14.69
CA THR A 61 -21.94 -23.49 -15.84
C THR A 61 -20.76 -24.47 -15.88
N ALA A 62 -19.82 -24.36 -14.94
CA ALA A 62 -18.64 -25.23 -14.87
C ALA A 62 -19.01 -26.69 -14.58
N GLY A 63 -20.14 -26.95 -13.92
CA GLY A 63 -20.53 -28.28 -13.48
C GLY A 63 -19.49 -28.89 -12.53
N SER A 64 -19.10 -30.14 -12.75
CA SER A 64 -18.08 -30.83 -11.94
C SER A 64 -16.64 -30.39 -12.23
N ARG A 65 -16.40 -29.51 -13.20
CA ARG A 65 -15.04 -29.04 -13.54
C ARG A 65 -14.45 -28.13 -12.46
N VAL A 66 -15.30 -27.48 -11.66
CA VAL A 66 -14.86 -26.62 -10.56
C VAL A 66 -15.43 -27.16 -9.25
N PRO A 67 -14.59 -27.63 -8.31
CA PRO A 67 -15.04 -27.98 -6.98
C PRO A 67 -15.43 -26.71 -6.21
N LEU A 68 -16.72 -26.34 -6.26
CA LEU A 68 -17.24 -25.08 -5.70
C LEU A 68 -16.91 -24.91 -4.21
N GLY A 69 -16.89 -25.98 -3.42
CA GLY A 69 -16.52 -25.92 -2.01
C GLY A 69 -15.07 -25.49 -1.80
N SER A 70 -14.14 -26.09 -2.53
CA SER A 70 -12.71 -25.71 -2.49
C SER A 70 -12.50 -24.31 -3.03
N TRP A 71 -13.20 -23.95 -4.11
CA TRP A 71 -13.16 -22.60 -4.66
C TRP A 71 -13.66 -21.55 -3.66
N LEU A 72 -14.81 -21.79 -3.02
CA LEU A 72 -15.36 -20.91 -1.99
C LEU A 72 -14.41 -20.78 -0.79
N THR A 73 -13.85 -21.90 -0.34
CA THR A 73 -12.88 -21.91 0.76
C THR A 73 -11.66 -21.06 0.43
N TRP A 74 -11.12 -21.18 -0.79
CA TRP A 74 -10.01 -20.35 -1.23
C TRP A 74 -10.40 -18.89 -1.39
N PHE A 75 -11.53 -18.59 -2.03
CA PHE A 75 -11.98 -17.22 -2.32
C PHE A 75 -12.34 -16.46 -1.05
N VAL A 76 -13.26 -17.01 -0.25
CA VAL A 76 -13.71 -16.40 1.00
C VAL A 76 -12.60 -16.48 2.05
N GLY A 77 -11.91 -17.61 2.16
CA GLY A 77 -10.81 -17.78 3.11
C GLY A 77 -9.68 -16.79 2.88
N SER A 78 -9.29 -16.53 1.63
CA SER A 78 -8.26 -15.53 1.31
C SER A 78 -8.70 -14.11 1.66
N ALA A 79 -9.96 -13.74 1.37
CA ALA A 79 -10.50 -12.44 1.74
C ALA A 79 -10.52 -12.24 3.26
N LEU A 80 -11.00 -13.26 4.01
CA LEU A 80 -11.01 -13.21 5.47
C LEU A 80 -9.60 -13.16 6.06
N LEU A 81 -8.66 -13.96 5.55
CA LEU A 81 -7.26 -13.91 5.99
C LEU A 81 -6.66 -12.52 5.76
N HIS A 82 -6.94 -11.91 4.61
CA HIS A 82 -6.46 -10.57 4.31
C HIS A 82 -7.04 -9.53 5.27
N ASP A 83 -8.36 -9.46 5.38
CA ASP A 83 -9.05 -8.38 6.09
C ASP A 83 -8.98 -8.51 7.61
N LEU A 84 -8.92 -9.74 8.12
CA LEU A 84 -8.90 -10.00 9.57
C LEU A 84 -7.49 -10.20 10.13
N VAL A 85 -6.49 -10.50 9.29
CA VAL A 85 -5.13 -10.78 9.76
C VAL A 85 -4.10 -9.87 9.11
N ILE A 86 -3.98 -9.92 7.77
CA ILE A 86 -2.89 -9.21 7.07
C ILE A 86 -3.06 -7.69 7.22
N ALA A 87 -4.23 -7.15 6.91
CA ALA A 87 -4.49 -5.71 6.97
C ALA A 87 -4.35 -5.15 8.40
N PRO A 88 -4.94 -5.76 9.46
CA PRO A 88 -4.73 -5.30 10.83
C PRO A 88 -3.28 -5.31 11.28
N ILE A 89 -2.52 -6.37 10.95
CA ILE A 89 -1.08 -6.44 11.25
C ILE A 89 -0.35 -5.30 10.54
N TRP A 90 -0.62 -5.10 9.25
CA TRP A 90 0.03 -4.05 8.45
C TRP A 90 -0.27 -2.64 8.98
N ILE A 91 -1.51 -2.39 9.36
CA ILE A 91 -1.93 -1.12 10.00
C ILE A 91 -1.21 -0.94 11.34
N GLY A 92 -1.16 -1.99 12.17
CA GLY A 92 -0.46 -1.97 13.46
C GLY A 92 1.03 -1.68 13.32
N LEU A 93 1.70 -2.29 12.34
CA LEU A 93 3.10 -2.03 12.01
C LEU A 93 3.31 -0.60 11.49
N GLY A 94 2.43 -0.10 10.62
CA GLY A 94 2.47 1.28 10.14
C GLY A 94 2.27 2.30 11.26
N TRP A 95 1.35 2.03 12.18
CA TRP A 95 1.14 2.84 13.38
C TRP A 95 2.37 2.83 14.29
N LEU A 96 2.96 1.66 14.54
CA LEU A 96 4.17 1.53 15.35
C LEU A 96 5.35 2.27 14.71
N ALA A 97 5.55 2.09 13.39
CA ALA A 97 6.57 2.80 12.62
C ALA A 97 6.37 4.33 12.71
N ALA A 98 5.12 4.82 12.64
CA ALA A 98 4.83 6.23 12.80
C ALA A 98 5.13 6.76 14.21
N LYS A 99 5.05 5.92 15.24
CA LYS A 99 5.36 6.27 16.64
C LYS A 99 6.86 6.25 16.94
N VAL A 100 7.60 5.29 16.39
CA VAL A 100 9.00 5.04 16.78
C VAL A 100 10.03 5.59 15.80
N LEU A 101 9.69 5.74 14.52
CA LEU A 101 10.64 6.13 13.49
C LEU A 101 10.54 7.62 13.12
N PRO A 102 11.69 8.28 12.88
CA PRO A 102 11.75 9.59 12.23
C PRO A 102 11.02 9.57 10.89
N ALA A 103 10.37 10.68 10.51
CA ALA A 103 9.61 10.77 9.26
C ALA A 103 10.45 10.39 8.03
N ALA A 104 11.73 10.77 8.01
CA ALA A 104 12.67 10.45 6.93
C ALA A 104 12.98 8.95 6.79
N ALA A 105 12.85 8.16 7.85
CA ALA A 105 13.13 6.72 7.85
C ALA A 105 11.93 5.87 7.40
N ARG A 106 10.70 6.40 7.51
CA ARG A 106 9.46 5.61 7.32
C ARG A 106 9.34 4.96 5.93
N PRO A 107 9.58 5.67 4.81
CA PRO A 107 9.42 5.06 3.49
C PRO A 107 10.32 3.84 3.30
N ALA A 108 11.57 3.93 3.75
CA ALA A 108 12.55 2.85 3.62
C ALA A 108 12.11 1.59 4.37
N ILE A 109 11.67 1.75 5.62
CA ILE A 109 11.22 0.61 6.44
C ILE A 109 9.92 0.01 5.90
N VAL A 110 8.95 0.84 5.49
CA VAL A 110 7.67 0.36 4.93
C VAL A 110 7.89 -0.43 3.64
N VAL A 111 8.73 0.08 2.73
CA VAL A 111 9.06 -0.64 1.49
C VAL A 111 9.82 -1.93 1.80
N GLY A 112 10.84 -1.89 2.66
CA GLY A 112 11.61 -3.07 3.04
C GLY A 112 10.75 -4.17 3.65
N ALA A 113 9.88 -3.81 4.60
CA ALA A 113 8.95 -4.74 5.23
C ALA A 113 7.93 -5.31 4.23
N ALA A 114 7.45 -4.50 3.28
CA ALA A 114 6.46 -4.93 2.29
C ALA A 114 7.07 -5.96 1.33
N VAL A 115 8.28 -5.69 0.85
CA VAL A 115 8.99 -6.60 -0.06
C VAL A 115 9.35 -7.90 0.66
N ALA A 116 9.92 -7.83 1.86
CA ALA A 116 10.26 -9.02 2.64
C ALA A 116 8.99 -9.85 2.98
N GLY A 117 7.92 -9.19 3.44
CA GLY A 117 6.66 -9.88 3.75
C GLY A 117 6.02 -10.54 2.52
N LEU A 118 6.08 -9.89 1.35
CA LEU A 118 5.55 -10.46 0.11
C LEU A 118 6.37 -11.67 -0.35
N LEU A 119 7.71 -11.58 -0.28
CA LEU A 119 8.59 -12.71 -0.58
C LEU A 119 8.33 -13.87 0.37
N ALA A 120 8.18 -13.61 1.68
CA ALA A 120 7.84 -14.62 2.66
C ALA A 120 6.51 -15.31 2.33
N LEU A 121 5.47 -14.56 1.95
CA LEU A 121 4.17 -15.11 1.59
C LEU A 121 4.24 -16.01 0.34
N ILE A 122 5.01 -15.60 -0.68
CA ILE A 122 5.22 -16.37 -1.91
C ILE A 122 6.04 -17.63 -1.63
N ALA A 123 7.07 -17.52 -0.78
CA ALA A 123 7.98 -18.62 -0.46
C ALA A 123 7.38 -19.60 0.56
N LEU A 124 6.37 -19.18 1.34
CA LEU A 124 5.77 -19.95 2.42
C LEU A 124 5.41 -21.41 2.06
N PRO A 125 4.71 -21.72 0.95
CA PRO A 125 4.39 -23.12 0.63
C PRO A 125 5.64 -23.98 0.43
N PHE A 126 6.72 -23.43 -0.12
CA PHE A 126 7.97 -24.15 -0.31
C PHE A 126 8.72 -24.35 1.01
N VAL A 127 8.67 -23.36 1.90
CA VAL A 127 9.24 -23.48 3.25
C VAL A 127 8.48 -24.53 4.08
N LEU A 128 7.16 -24.63 3.88
CA LEU A 128 6.31 -25.62 4.54
C LEU A 128 6.36 -27.02 3.89
N GLY A 129 7.13 -27.21 2.81
CA GLY A 129 7.22 -28.49 2.11
C GLY A 129 5.90 -28.92 1.44
N VAL A 130 5.03 -27.97 1.10
CA VAL A 130 3.75 -28.29 0.45
C VAL A 130 4.02 -28.90 -0.93
N GLY A 131 3.66 -30.18 -1.09
CA GLY A 131 3.91 -30.93 -2.33
C GLY A 131 5.29 -31.61 -2.38
N GLU A 132 6.01 -31.67 -1.26
CA GLU A 132 7.23 -32.46 -1.15
C GLU A 132 6.91 -33.96 -1.26
N ASP A 133 7.67 -34.67 -2.11
CA ASP A 133 7.59 -36.11 -2.28
C ASP A 133 8.95 -36.73 -1.88
N PRO A 134 9.01 -37.53 -0.80
CA PRO A 134 10.23 -38.21 -0.37
C PRO A 134 10.83 -39.14 -1.45
N ALA A 135 10.00 -39.62 -2.39
CA ALA A 135 10.45 -40.44 -3.51
C ALA A 135 11.04 -39.62 -4.67
N ASN A 136 10.90 -38.29 -4.63
CA ASN A 136 11.49 -37.38 -5.63
C ASN A 136 12.12 -36.13 -4.98
N PRO A 137 13.32 -36.28 -4.38
CA PRO A 137 14.02 -35.20 -3.69
C PRO A 137 14.45 -34.04 -4.62
N SER A 138 14.27 -34.16 -5.93
CA SER A 138 14.56 -33.07 -6.89
C SER A 138 13.46 -32.00 -6.99
N PHE A 139 12.28 -32.22 -6.38
CA PHE A 139 11.16 -31.28 -6.45
C PHE A 139 11.39 -30.02 -5.58
N LEU A 140 11.94 -30.17 -4.37
CA LEU A 140 12.38 -29.07 -3.50
C LEU A 140 13.85 -29.25 -3.10
N PRO A 141 14.80 -29.09 -4.04
CA PRO A 141 16.21 -29.44 -3.80
C PRO A 141 16.95 -28.41 -2.93
N ARG A 142 16.32 -27.28 -2.61
CA ARG A 142 16.91 -26.16 -1.91
C ARG A 142 16.28 -26.00 -0.55
N ASP A 143 17.11 -25.62 0.43
CA ASP A 143 16.63 -25.14 1.72
C ASP A 143 15.98 -23.76 1.55
N TYR A 144 14.69 -23.76 1.22
CA TYR A 144 13.90 -22.53 0.99
C TYR A 144 13.80 -21.69 2.25
N GLY A 145 13.76 -22.32 3.44
CA GLY A 145 13.73 -21.61 4.71
C GLY A 145 14.98 -20.78 4.92
N ARG A 146 16.16 -21.40 4.78
CA ARG A 146 17.45 -20.70 4.88
C ARG A 146 17.61 -19.62 3.81
N ASN A 147 17.28 -19.94 2.56
CA ASN A 147 17.45 -18.98 1.46
C ASN A 147 16.53 -17.77 1.59
N LEU A 148 15.26 -17.98 1.96
CA LEU A 148 14.31 -16.91 2.23
C LEU A 148 14.83 -16.02 3.37
N LEU A 149 15.24 -16.62 4.49
CA LEU A 149 15.76 -15.87 5.63
C LEU A 149 16.94 -14.96 5.23
N LEU A 150 17.89 -15.50 4.45
CA LEU A 150 19.04 -14.73 3.99
C LEU A 150 18.64 -13.56 3.08
N ILE A 151 17.68 -13.79 2.18
CA ILE A 151 17.18 -12.75 1.26
C ILE A 151 16.45 -11.65 2.06
N ASP A 152 15.54 -12.03 2.95
CA ASP A 152 14.77 -11.08 3.75
C ASP A 152 15.66 -10.27 4.69
N VAL A 153 16.64 -10.92 5.33
CA VAL A 153 17.66 -10.21 6.13
C VAL A 153 18.42 -9.20 5.25
N GLY A 154 18.82 -9.59 4.03
CA GLY A 154 19.48 -8.68 3.10
C GLY A 154 18.61 -7.46 2.75
N ILE A 155 17.33 -7.67 2.44
CA ILE A 155 16.37 -6.61 2.14
C ILE A 155 16.19 -5.67 3.33
N LEU A 156 16.02 -6.21 4.53
CA LEU A 156 15.83 -5.43 5.75
C LEU A 156 17.10 -4.64 6.12
N VAL A 157 18.29 -5.21 5.90
CA VAL A 157 19.57 -4.48 6.06
C VAL A 157 19.66 -3.31 5.09
N VAL A 158 19.34 -3.52 3.81
CA VAL A 158 19.33 -2.43 2.81
C VAL A 158 18.32 -1.34 3.20
N ALA A 159 17.12 -1.72 3.65
CA ALA A 159 16.11 -0.79 4.13
C ALA A 159 16.58 -0.01 5.37
N ALA A 160 17.27 -0.67 6.31
CA ALA A 160 17.83 -0.03 7.50
C ALA A 160 18.96 0.96 7.15
N ILE A 161 19.84 0.61 6.22
CA ILE A 161 20.88 1.52 5.72
C ILE A 161 20.24 2.74 5.06
N TRP A 162 19.24 2.53 4.18
CA TRP A 162 18.52 3.61 3.53
C TRP A 162 17.82 4.52 4.56
N ALA A 163 17.11 3.95 5.52
CA ALA A 163 16.46 4.68 6.62
C ALA A 163 17.47 5.53 7.41
N THR A 164 18.64 4.96 7.71
CA THR A 164 19.71 5.64 8.45
C THR A 164 20.25 6.83 7.65
N VAL A 165 20.60 6.61 6.37
CA VAL A 165 21.10 7.67 5.48
C VAL A 165 20.08 8.79 5.31
N ALA A 166 18.80 8.45 5.12
CA ALA A 166 17.72 9.43 4.99
C ALA A 166 17.58 10.28 6.27
N THR A 167 17.67 9.65 7.43
CA THR A 167 17.60 10.34 8.73
C THR A 167 18.80 11.26 8.95
N LEU A 168 20.02 10.81 8.64
CA LEU A 168 21.23 11.64 8.76
C LEU A 168 21.17 12.86 7.84
N ARG A 169 20.75 12.67 6.58
CA ARG A 169 20.59 13.77 5.61
C ARG A 169 19.56 14.81 6.06
N ALA A 170 18.43 14.36 6.61
CA ALA A 170 17.41 15.27 7.13
C ALA A 170 17.92 16.12 8.31
N ARG A 171 18.76 15.55 9.19
CA ARG A 171 19.39 16.29 10.30
C ARG A 171 20.42 17.31 9.82
N SER A 172 21.25 16.93 8.85
CA SER A 172 22.25 17.84 8.26
C SER A 172 21.62 19.02 7.52
N ALA A 173 20.42 18.87 6.95
CA ALA A 173 19.70 19.96 6.29
C ALA A 173 19.06 20.96 7.27
N ALA A 174 18.84 20.57 8.53
CA ALA A 174 18.24 21.45 9.55
C ALA A 174 19.28 22.32 10.29
N ALA A 175 20.53 21.88 10.38
CA ALA A 175 21.62 22.60 11.05
C ALA A 175 22.10 23.95 10.41
N PRO A 176 21.99 24.22 9.10
CA PRO A 176 22.53 25.45 8.49
C PRO A 176 21.76 26.74 8.81
N ALA A 177 20.53 26.66 9.34
CA ALA A 177 19.67 27.83 9.54
C ALA A 177 19.93 28.58 10.87
N GLU A 178 20.63 27.97 11.82
CA GLU A 178 20.81 28.51 13.18
C GLU A 178 22.11 29.32 13.35
N GLY A 179 22.98 29.35 12.33
CA GLY A 179 24.29 30.03 12.38
C GLY A 179 24.37 31.36 11.61
N ALA A 180 23.28 31.82 10.98
CA ALA A 180 23.27 33.04 10.17
C ALA A 180 22.78 34.30 10.93
N ASP A 181 22.28 34.14 12.15
CA ASP A 181 21.89 35.23 13.05
C ASP A 181 22.86 35.29 14.25
N GLY A 182 24.04 35.85 14.03
CA GLY A 182 25.00 36.20 15.09
C GLY A 182 25.66 37.54 14.75
N PRO A 183 25.88 38.41 15.75
CA PRO A 183 25.80 39.88 15.68
C PRO A 183 26.80 40.59 14.76
#